data_AF-A0A969M3K1-F1
#
_entry.id   AF-A0A969M3K1-F1
#
_cell.length_a   1.000
_cell.length_b   1.000
_cell.length_c   1.000
_cell.angle_alpha   90.00
_cell.angle_beta   90.00
_cell.angle_gamma   90.00
#
_symmetry.space_group_name_H-M   'P 1'
#
loop_
_entity.id
_entity.type
_entity.pdbx_description
1 polymer ?
#
loop_
_entity_poly.entity_id
_entity_poly.type
_entity_poly.pdbx_seq_one_letter_code
_entity_poly.pdbx_strand_id
1 'polypeptide(L)'
;MRRHCAISRSRSPWRSSSAPRALRGGNARHARNLRLMHAAPTELMPGVYDEAEFLAELQRVTEGETDTSLALVLIRASANIPDWLAGCGVAFQPPGGSLPASRKTAYFLGGGKAVVNALYAEADRLGVQVWHEAEVVGLALVDGGLVSAGLRRNGATQLVRPRTLVAAAGGHQADLDWLTRDFGPAAERFAIRGTPFDTGRVLRLLLAAGAEPAGAAGRGHLVAVDARGPKFDGGIVTRVEAIPFGLVAGRDGRRLDDETADSNRTHFAKWGRILAERGDAVLILDAEGERRAPVPAIEPIRAATLDELAAKVGLQPEALKAAATAFNAEGGAACIATPPFAAIPMCPGLTFTHFGVAVDEAMRVRRSDGQGVANLFAAGAIMAACVLGRGYLAGLGLTIAIASGRIAGEAAARLEHSPQKWEPVLR
;
A
#
# COMPACT_ATOMS: atom_id res chain seq x y z
N MET A 1 -5.04 -18.83 27.56
CA MET A 1 -5.21 -17.47 26.98
C MET A 1 -6.49 -17.42 26.16
N ARG A 2 -7.48 -16.61 26.56
CA ARG A 2 -8.79 -16.52 25.91
C ARG A 2 -8.65 -15.78 24.57
N ARG A 3 -9.13 -16.42 23.49
CA ARG A 3 -9.10 -15.93 22.11
C ARG A 3 -9.89 -14.63 22.02
N HIS A 4 -9.20 -13.49 21.97
CA HIS A 4 -9.82 -12.19 21.69
C HIS A 4 -10.01 -12.06 20.17
N CYS A 5 -10.92 -12.86 19.62
CA CYS A 5 -11.60 -12.47 18.39
C CYS A 5 -12.97 -11.96 18.81
N ALA A 6 -13.26 -10.74 18.39
CA ALA A 6 -14.43 -9.96 18.73
C ALA A 6 -15.67 -10.53 18.02
N ILE A 7 -16.14 -11.71 18.43
CA ILE A 7 -17.27 -12.41 17.82
C ILE A 7 -18.35 -12.60 18.89
N SER A 8 -19.39 -11.78 18.81
CA SER A 8 -20.57 -11.91 19.67
C SER A 8 -21.35 -13.18 19.28
N ARG A 9 -21.90 -13.87 20.29
CA ARG A 9 -22.71 -15.10 20.08
C ARG A 9 -24.13 -14.81 19.55
N SER A 10 -24.53 -13.55 19.44
CA SER A 10 -25.94 -13.17 19.18
C SER A 10 -26.25 -12.82 17.71
N ARG A 11 -25.24 -12.48 16.89
CA ARG A 11 -25.34 -12.35 15.42
C ARG A 11 -23.99 -12.69 14.78
N SER A 12 -23.99 -13.54 13.76
CA SER A 12 -22.75 -13.91 13.06
C SER A 12 -22.17 -12.69 12.32
N PRO A 13 -20.91 -12.30 12.58
CA PRO A 13 -20.26 -11.25 11.81
C PRO A 13 -20.14 -11.69 10.34
N TRP A 14 -20.29 -10.72 9.44
CA TRP A 14 -20.12 -10.94 8.01
C TRP A 14 -19.20 -9.87 7.40
N ARG A 15 -18.57 -10.21 6.28
CA ARG A 15 -17.66 -9.36 5.53
C ARG A 15 -18.04 -9.41 4.06
N SER A 16 -18.14 -8.24 3.41
CA SER A 16 -18.30 -8.13 1.96
C SER A 16 -17.00 -7.75 1.26
N SER A 17 -16.88 -8.11 -0.01
CA SER A 17 -15.76 -7.71 -0.87
C SER A 17 -16.23 -7.65 -2.32
N SER A 18 -15.91 -6.57 -3.03
CA SER A 18 -16.22 -6.43 -4.45
C SER A 18 -15.39 -7.38 -5.34
N ALA A 19 -14.27 -7.89 -4.84
CA ALA A 19 -13.39 -8.78 -5.59
C ALA A 19 -13.92 -10.23 -5.62
N PRO A 20 -13.70 -10.97 -6.72
CA PRO A 20 -13.95 -12.40 -6.77
C PRO A 20 -13.04 -13.15 -5.80
N ARG A 21 -13.47 -14.34 -5.37
CA ARG A 21 -12.77 -15.15 -4.36
C ARG A 21 -11.28 -15.37 -4.69
N ALA A 22 -10.95 -15.61 -5.96
CA ALA A 22 -9.57 -15.84 -6.39
C ALA A 22 -8.64 -14.62 -6.15
N LEU A 23 -9.21 -13.41 -6.26
CA LEU A 23 -8.50 -12.12 -6.13
C LEU A 23 -8.73 -11.45 -4.77
N ARG A 24 -9.27 -12.20 -3.79
CA ARG A 24 -9.50 -11.70 -2.43
C ARG A 24 -8.21 -11.21 -1.75
N GLY A 25 -8.38 -10.28 -0.81
CA GLY A 25 -7.30 -9.73 0.03
C GLY A 25 -6.85 -8.32 -0.34
N GLY A 26 -7.37 -7.74 -1.43
CA GLY A 26 -7.01 -6.39 -1.85
C GLY A 26 -5.49 -6.25 -2.04
N ASN A 27 -4.94 -5.07 -1.77
CA ASN A 27 -3.49 -4.83 -1.88
C ASN A 27 -2.65 -5.62 -0.87
N ALA A 28 -3.23 -6.07 0.24
CA ALA A 28 -2.49 -6.82 1.27
C ALA A 28 -1.85 -8.10 0.71
N ARG A 29 -2.42 -8.70 -0.36
CA ARG A 29 -1.85 -9.90 -1.00
C ARG A 29 -0.48 -9.66 -1.63
N HIS A 30 -0.15 -8.41 -1.96
CA HIS A 30 1.12 -8.00 -2.58
C HIS A 30 2.20 -7.62 -1.56
N ALA A 31 1.85 -7.55 -0.27
CA ALA A 31 2.80 -7.22 0.78
C ALA A 31 3.84 -8.34 0.96
N ARG A 32 5.03 -7.99 1.46
CA ARG A 32 6.08 -8.96 1.79
C ARG A 32 6.49 -8.93 3.26
N ASN A 33 6.23 -7.83 3.94
CA ASN A 33 6.79 -7.55 5.25
C ASN A 33 5.94 -6.58 6.07
N LEU A 34 6.33 -6.44 7.32
CA LEU A 34 5.77 -5.53 8.31
C LEU A 34 6.89 -4.81 9.04
N ARG A 35 6.68 -3.54 9.35
CA ARG A 35 7.53 -2.79 10.29
C ARG A 35 6.87 -2.77 11.67
N LEU A 36 7.59 -3.16 12.71
CA LEU A 36 7.00 -3.48 14.00
C LEU A 36 7.84 -2.95 15.15
N MET A 37 7.20 -2.35 16.16
CA MET A 37 7.81 -1.98 17.42
C MET A 37 8.22 -3.23 18.21
N HIS A 38 9.35 -3.18 18.92
CA HIS A 38 9.75 -4.17 19.91
C HIS A 38 10.76 -3.55 20.91
N ALA A 39 10.53 -3.76 22.21
CA ALA A 39 11.35 -3.20 23.28
C ALA A 39 12.60 -4.05 23.61
N ALA A 40 12.69 -5.25 23.03
CA ALA A 40 13.79 -6.18 23.20
C ALA A 40 13.95 -7.01 21.91
N PRO A 41 15.11 -7.67 21.69
CA PRO A 41 15.29 -8.61 20.59
C PRO A 41 14.21 -9.69 20.59
N THR A 42 13.76 -10.08 19.41
CA THR A 42 12.77 -11.13 19.19
C THR A 42 13.35 -12.22 18.27
N GLU A 43 12.65 -13.34 18.14
CA GLU A 43 13.02 -14.40 17.19
C GLU A 43 13.08 -13.91 15.72
N LEU A 44 12.30 -12.86 15.38
CA LEU A 44 12.18 -12.34 14.02
C LEU A 44 13.09 -11.13 13.75
N MET A 45 13.39 -10.35 14.79
CA MET A 45 14.03 -9.03 14.66
C MET A 45 15.08 -8.88 15.77
N PRO A 46 16.37 -8.74 15.42
CA PRO A 46 17.44 -8.52 16.41
C PRO A 46 17.46 -7.07 16.90
N GLY A 47 17.89 -6.84 18.14
CA GLY A 47 18.04 -5.49 18.71
C GLY A 47 16.72 -4.92 19.26
N VAL A 48 16.65 -3.60 19.38
CA VAL A 48 15.49 -2.86 19.92
C VAL A 48 15.03 -1.86 18.87
N TYR A 49 13.73 -1.70 18.64
CA TYR A 49 13.12 -0.64 17.84
C TYR A 49 11.90 -0.17 18.61
N ASP A 50 12.13 0.80 19.49
CA ASP A 50 11.15 1.26 20.46
C ASP A 50 10.17 2.28 19.87
N GLU A 51 9.23 2.73 20.69
CA GLU A 51 8.19 3.68 20.31
C GLU A 51 8.77 5.03 19.88
N ALA A 52 9.81 5.51 20.57
CA ALA A 52 10.40 6.82 20.32
C ALA A 52 11.15 6.84 18.98
N GLU A 53 11.95 5.80 18.70
CA GLU A 53 12.64 5.67 17.41
C GLU A 53 11.62 5.51 16.27
N PHE A 54 10.57 4.71 16.48
CA PHE A 54 9.54 4.51 15.47
C PHE A 54 8.81 5.82 15.14
N LEU A 55 8.36 6.54 16.17
CA LEU A 55 7.68 7.82 15.97
C LEU A 55 8.59 8.85 15.29
N ALA A 56 9.85 8.96 15.72
CA ALA A 56 10.81 9.91 15.14
C ALA A 56 11.07 9.62 13.65
N GLU A 57 11.20 8.35 13.25
CA GLU A 57 11.33 7.99 11.83
C GLU A 57 10.06 8.27 11.03
N LEU A 58 8.89 8.00 11.62
CA LEU A 58 7.61 8.30 10.98
C LEU A 58 7.48 9.80 10.73
N GLN A 59 7.66 10.63 11.76
CA GLN A 59 7.59 12.09 11.66
C GLN A 59 8.59 12.65 10.65
N ARG A 60 9.82 12.11 10.61
CA ARG A 60 10.82 12.53 9.61
C ARG A 60 10.36 12.20 8.18
N VAL A 61 9.82 11.01 7.95
CA VAL A 61 9.38 10.58 6.61
C VAL A 61 8.13 11.31 6.15
N THR A 62 7.23 11.63 7.09
CA THR A 62 5.99 12.36 6.81
C THR A 62 6.17 13.87 6.86
N GLU A 63 7.38 14.38 7.11
CA GLU A 63 7.66 15.81 7.29
C GLU A 63 6.73 16.47 8.34
N GLY A 64 6.42 15.72 9.42
CA GLY A 64 5.50 16.16 10.47
C GLY A 64 4.01 16.01 10.17
N GLU A 65 3.61 15.64 8.94
CA GLU A 65 2.21 15.38 8.56
C GLU A 65 1.70 14.02 9.09
N THR A 66 1.63 13.90 10.42
CA THR A 66 1.21 12.72 11.17
C THR A 66 0.39 13.13 12.39
N ASP A 67 -0.82 12.58 12.54
CA ASP A 67 -1.53 12.58 13.82
C ASP A 67 -0.74 11.74 14.83
N THR A 68 -0.09 12.42 15.77
CA THR A 68 0.83 11.80 16.71
C THR A 68 0.10 10.94 17.75
N SER A 69 -1.12 11.29 18.19
CA SER A 69 -1.84 10.46 19.16
C SER A 69 -2.27 9.15 18.52
N LEU A 70 -2.80 9.23 17.29
CA LEU A 70 -3.18 8.06 16.52
C LEU A 70 -1.96 7.19 16.16
N ALA A 71 -0.85 7.81 15.74
CA ALA A 71 0.39 7.10 15.42
C ALA A 71 0.91 6.29 16.61
N LEU A 72 0.92 6.86 17.82
CA LEU A 72 1.34 6.16 19.03
C LEU A 72 0.46 4.94 19.33
N VAL A 73 -0.86 5.07 19.16
CA VAL A 73 -1.78 3.93 19.32
C VAL A 73 -1.45 2.80 18.35
N LEU A 74 -1.19 3.12 17.08
CA LEU A 74 -0.85 2.11 16.06
C LEU A 74 0.55 1.50 16.27
N ILE A 75 1.53 2.31 16.68
CA ILE A 75 2.90 1.86 17.00
C ILE A 75 2.86 0.86 18.16
N ARG A 76 2.17 1.19 19.26
CA ARG A 76 2.01 0.29 20.41
C ARG A 76 1.30 -1.01 20.03
N ALA A 77 0.22 -0.90 19.26
CA ALA A 77 -0.52 -2.05 18.75
C ALA A 77 0.30 -2.93 17.80
N SER A 78 1.38 -2.41 17.20
CA SER A 78 2.24 -3.20 16.32
C SER A 78 3.05 -4.26 17.06
N ALA A 79 3.37 -4.05 18.34
CA ALA A 79 4.28 -4.90 19.10
C ALA A 79 3.80 -6.36 19.22
N ASN A 80 2.48 -6.60 19.28
CA ASN A 80 1.92 -7.95 19.41
C ASN A 80 1.38 -8.52 18.07
N ILE A 81 1.62 -7.86 16.94
CA ILE A 81 1.18 -8.35 15.63
C ILE A 81 1.78 -9.72 15.29
N PRO A 82 3.09 -9.99 15.50
CA PRO A 82 3.69 -11.30 15.18
C PRO A 82 2.96 -12.45 15.86
N ASP A 83 2.79 -12.38 17.18
CA ASP A 83 2.14 -13.43 17.98
C ASP A 83 0.68 -13.64 17.55
N TRP A 84 -0.03 -12.54 17.29
CA TRP A 84 -1.42 -12.61 16.84
C TRP A 84 -1.54 -13.26 15.45
N LEU A 85 -0.68 -12.89 14.51
CA LEU A 85 -0.66 -13.48 13.18
C LEU A 85 -0.23 -14.95 13.22
N ALA A 86 0.79 -15.30 14.02
CA ALA A 86 1.21 -16.68 14.22
C ALA A 86 0.06 -17.53 14.79
N GLY A 87 -0.71 -16.99 15.74
CA GLY A 87 -1.92 -17.62 16.26
C GLY A 87 -3.02 -17.83 15.22
N CYS A 88 -3.02 -17.06 14.12
CA CYS A 88 -3.91 -17.23 12.97
C CYS A 88 -3.31 -18.17 11.88
N GLY A 89 -2.17 -18.82 12.15
CA GLY A 89 -1.50 -19.71 11.21
C GLY A 89 -0.60 -19.03 10.18
N VAL A 90 -0.22 -17.76 10.40
CA VAL A 90 0.74 -17.07 9.54
C VAL A 90 2.17 -17.46 9.92
N ALA A 91 2.95 -17.89 8.93
CA ALA A 91 4.36 -18.17 9.10
C ALA A 91 5.24 -16.97 8.74
N PHE A 92 6.29 -16.75 9.53
CA PHE A 92 7.31 -15.75 9.27
C PHE A 92 8.59 -16.41 8.77
N GLN A 93 9.37 -15.67 7.99
CA GLN A 93 10.69 -16.10 7.54
C GLN A 93 11.72 -15.86 8.67
N PRO A 94 12.54 -16.86 9.02
CA PRO A 94 13.61 -16.67 10.00
C PRO A 94 14.65 -15.64 9.55
N PRO A 95 15.30 -14.93 10.48
CA PRO A 95 16.44 -14.06 10.17
C PRO A 95 17.54 -14.83 9.45
N GLY A 96 18.18 -14.21 8.45
CA GLY A 96 19.32 -14.82 7.74
C GLY A 96 18.98 -15.87 6.70
N GLY A 97 17.69 -16.05 6.36
CA GLY A 97 17.27 -16.82 5.18
C GLY A 97 17.56 -16.08 3.86
N SER A 98 16.72 -16.26 2.84
CA SER A 98 16.86 -15.57 1.53
C SER A 98 16.72 -14.04 1.55
N LEU A 99 16.45 -13.44 2.71
CA LEU A 99 16.35 -11.98 2.91
C LEU A 99 17.22 -11.58 4.10
N PRO A 100 17.87 -10.40 4.04
CA PRO A 100 18.75 -9.96 5.12
C PRO A 100 17.96 -9.72 6.41
N ALA A 101 18.58 -10.06 7.54
CA ALA A 101 18.03 -9.75 8.85
C ALA A 101 17.77 -8.24 8.98
N SER A 102 16.67 -7.87 9.63
CA SER A 102 16.32 -6.47 9.87
C SER A 102 15.87 -6.29 11.31
N ARG A 103 16.46 -5.30 11.98
CA ARG A 103 16.00 -4.85 13.30
C ARG A 103 14.58 -4.25 13.28
N LYS A 104 14.10 -3.80 12.13
CA LYS A 104 12.87 -3.00 12.02
C LYS A 104 11.72 -3.75 11.35
N THR A 105 12.02 -4.87 10.69
CA THR A 105 11.11 -5.46 9.70
C THR A 105 11.10 -6.97 9.77
N ALA A 106 9.91 -7.54 9.97
CA ALA A 106 9.65 -8.97 9.87
C ALA A 106 9.10 -9.32 8.47
N TYR A 107 9.47 -10.48 7.95
CA TYR A 107 9.10 -10.95 6.61
C TYR A 107 8.19 -12.17 6.67
N PHE A 108 7.19 -12.25 5.79
CA PHE A 108 6.30 -13.40 5.73
C PHE A 108 6.87 -14.52 4.89
N LEU A 109 6.77 -15.76 5.38
CA LEU A 109 6.98 -16.93 4.55
C LEU A 109 5.78 -17.09 3.59
N GLY A 110 6.02 -17.00 2.29
CA GLY A 110 4.97 -17.03 1.27
C GLY A 110 4.28 -15.68 0.99
N GLY A 111 4.77 -14.58 1.59
CA GLY A 111 4.29 -13.22 1.32
C GLY A 111 2.85 -12.95 1.76
N GLY A 112 2.32 -11.81 1.32
CA GLY A 112 1.00 -11.30 1.74
C GLY A 112 -0.15 -12.20 1.30
N LYS A 113 -0.01 -12.97 0.21
CA LYS A 113 -1.03 -13.95 -0.19
C LYS A 113 -1.16 -15.07 0.84
N ALA A 114 -0.06 -15.55 1.43
CA ALA A 114 -0.10 -16.54 2.50
C ALA A 114 -0.80 -15.97 3.75
N VAL A 115 -0.48 -14.72 4.12
CA VAL A 115 -1.14 -14.00 5.23
C VAL A 115 -2.65 -13.91 5.00
N VAL A 116 -3.07 -13.45 3.81
CA VAL A 116 -4.49 -13.35 3.44
C VAL A 116 -5.15 -14.73 3.53
N ASN A 117 -4.52 -15.79 3.03
CA ASN A 117 -5.11 -17.13 3.07
C ASN A 117 -5.29 -17.65 4.50
N ALA A 118 -4.30 -17.47 5.36
CA ALA A 118 -4.36 -17.86 6.77
C ALA A 118 -5.47 -17.09 7.51
N LEU A 119 -5.57 -15.77 7.33
CA LEU A 119 -6.61 -14.95 7.96
C LEU A 119 -8.03 -15.31 7.49
N TYR A 120 -8.22 -15.68 6.22
CA TYR A 120 -9.52 -16.16 5.75
C TYR A 120 -9.86 -17.56 6.28
N ALA A 121 -8.87 -18.44 6.44
CA ALA A 121 -9.07 -19.75 7.06
C ALA A 121 -9.45 -19.60 8.54
N GLU A 122 -8.80 -18.68 9.26
CA GLU A 122 -9.16 -18.38 10.65
C GLU A 122 -10.56 -17.75 10.76
N ALA A 123 -10.92 -16.83 9.85
CA ALA A 123 -12.26 -16.26 9.80
C ALA A 123 -13.34 -17.33 9.58
N ASP A 124 -13.09 -18.29 8.68
CA ASP A 124 -13.98 -19.43 8.42
C ASP A 124 -14.11 -20.33 9.66
N ARG A 125 -12.99 -20.67 10.31
CA ARG A 125 -12.95 -21.45 11.56
C ARG A 125 -13.73 -20.79 12.71
N LEU A 126 -13.84 -19.47 12.66
CA LEU A 126 -14.57 -18.66 13.63
C LEU A 126 -16.04 -18.39 13.25
N GLY A 127 -16.49 -18.88 12.09
CA GLY A 127 -17.87 -18.73 11.62
C GLY A 127 -18.20 -17.36 11.01
N VAL A 128 -17.20 -16.61 10.56
CA VAL A 128 -17.40 -15.33 9.87
C VAL A 128 -17.91 -15.59 8.45
N GLN A 129 -19.06 -15.03 8.08
CA GLN A 129 -19.58 -15.16 6.72
C GLN A 129 -18.85 -14.21 5.78
N VAL A 130 -18.31 -14.71 4.67
CA VAL A 130 -17.63 -13.86 3.67
C VAL A 130 -18.38 -13.90 2.35
N TRP A 131 -18.84 -12.72 1.90
CA TRP A 131 -19.50 -12.54 0.61
C TRP A 131 -18.54 -11.89 -0.38
N HIS A 132 -18.16 -12.66 -1.39
CA HIS A 132 -17.41 -12.17 -2.55
C HIS A 132 -18.35 -11.57 -3.59
N GLU A 133 -17.81 -10.72 -4.46
CA GLU A 133 -18.58 -10.00 -5.50
C GLU A 133 -19.80 -9.29 -4.90
N ALA A 134 -19.60 -8.73 -3.71
CA ALA A 134 -20.60 -8.06 -2.92
C ALA A 134 -20.07 -6.65 -2.60
N GLU A 135 -20.60 -5.66 -3.32
CA GLU A 135 -20.12 -4.28 -3.27
C GLU A 135 -21.03 -3.41 -2.39
N VAL A 136 -20.45 -2.60 -1.51
CA VAL A 136 -21.19 -1.58 -0.77
C VAL A 136 -21.46 -0.40 -1.71
N VAL A 137 -22.73 -0.14 -2.00
CA VAL A 137 -23.16 0.88 -2.97
C VAL A 137 -23.87 2.08 -2.35
N GLY A 138 -24.22 2.02 -1.06
CA GLY A 138 -24.83 3.12 -0.33
C GLY A 138 -24.59 3.01 1.18
N LEU A 139 -24.53 4.16 1.86
CA LEU A 139 -24.52 4.29 3.31
C LEU A 139 -25.57 5.32 3.68
N ALA A 140 -26.40 5.01 4.68
CA ALA A 140 -27.36 5.96 5.24
C ALA A 140 -27.01 6.24 6.70
N LEU A 141 -26.80 7.51 7.02
CA LEU A 141 -26.58 8.00 8.37
C LEU A 141 -27.80 8.84 8.79
N VAL A 142 -28.30 8.62 10.00
CA VAL A 142 -29.39 9.39 10.63
C VAL A 142 -28.90 9.81 12.00
N ASP A 143 -29.10 11.08 12.35
CA ASP A 143 -28.69 11.67 13.65
C ASP A 143 -27.24 11.35 14.06
N GLY A 144 -26.33 11.34 13.09
CA GLY A 144 -24.91 11.07 13.33
C GLY A 144 -24.54 9.61 13.56
N GLY A 145 -25.46 8.66 13.33
CA GLY A 145 -25.18 7.21 13.38
C GLY A 145 -25.53 6.49 12.07
N LEU A 146 -24.79 5.44 11.75
CA LEU A 146 -25.09 4.57 10.61
C LEU A 146 -26.37 3.77 10.90
N VAL A 147 -27.36 3.85 10.01
CA VAL A 147 -28.61 3.07 10.10
C VAL A 147 -28.69 1.92 9.11
N SER A 148 -28.08 2.07 7.92
CA SER A 148 -28.12 1.04 6.89
C SER A 148 -27.01 1.17 5.85
N ALA A 149 -26.72 0.06 5.17
CA ALA A 149 -25.85 0.02 4.01
C ALA A 149 -26.55 -0.73 2.86
N GLY A 150 -26.39 -0.22 1.63
CA GLY A 150 -26.80 -0.91 0.42
C GLY A 150 -25.69 -1.83 -0.06
N LEU A 151 -25.99 -3.11 -0.26
CA LEU A 151 -25.06 -4.13 -0.75
C LEU A 151 -25.54 -4.67 -2.10
N ARG A 152 -24.75 -4.48 -3.16
CA ARG A 152 -25.02 -5.03 -4.49
C ARG A 152 -24.36 -6.38 -4.65
N ARG A 153 -25.15 -7.42 -4.97
CA ARG A 153 -24.69 -8.80 -5.21
C ARG A 153 -25.63 -9.49 -6.20
N ASN A 154 -25.08 -10.28 -7.12
CA ASN A 154 -25.86 -11.02 -8.13
C ASN A 154 -26.83 -10.11 -8.92
N GLY A 155 -26.41 -8.88 -9.25
CA GLY A 155 -27.23 -7.90 -9.97
C GLY A 155 -28.33 -7.21 -9.14
N ALA A 156 -28.54 -7.60 -7.88
CA ALA A 156 -29.54 -7.01 -7.01
C ALA A 156 -28.91 -6.20 -5.86
N THR A 157 -29.55 -5.11 -5.46
CA THR A 157 -29.18 -4.33 -4.27
C THR A 157 -30.03 -4.76 -3.09
N GLN A 158 -29.39 -5.18 -2.01
CA GLN A 158 -30.01 -5.53 -0.74
C GLN A 158 -29.69 -4.49 0.32
N LEU A 159 -30.67 -4.11 1.12
CA LEU A 159 -30.47 -3.21 2.26
C LEU A 159 -30.13 -4.02 3.51
N VAL A 160 -28.97 -3.76 4.12
CA VAL A 160 -28.57 -4.33 5.41
C VAL A 160 -28.58 -3.26 6.50
N ARG A 161 -28.92 -3.66 7.72
CA ARG A 161 -28.97 -2.78 8.90
C ARG A 161 -28.00 -3.26 9.98
N PRO A 162 -26.69 -3.06 9.78
CA PRO A 162 -25.69 -3.49 10.76
C PRO A 162 -25.77 -2.61 12.02
N ARG A 163 -25.45 -3.18 13.19
CA ARG A 163 -25.29 -2.38 14.42
C ARG A 163 -24.05 -1.51 14.35
N THR A 164 -22.97 -2.07 13.82
CA THR A 164 -21.68 -1.41 13.61
C THR A 164 -21.13 -1.76 12.23
N LEU A 165 -20.36 -0.86 11.63
CA LEU A 165 -19.68 -1.09 10.36
C LEU A 165 -18.21 -0.70 10.46
N VAL A 166 -17.32 -1.57 9.97
CA VAL A 166 -15.89 -1.28 9.82
C VAL A 166 -15.58 -1.16 8.33
N ALA A 167 -15.29 0.04 7.86
CA ALA A 167 -14.84 0.31 6.51
C ALA A 167 -13.35 -0.03 6.39
N ALA A 168 -13.05 -1.19 5.80
CA ALA A 168 -11.68 -1.65 5.51
C ALA A 168 -11.47 -1.84 4.01
N ALA A 169 -11.87 -0.82 3.23
CA ALA A 169 -12.05 -0.94 1.79
C ALA A 169 -10.82 -0.57 0.93
N GLY A 170 -9.79 0.05 1.53
CA GLY A 170 -8.63 0.54 0.78
C GLY A 170 -8.77 2.01 0.36
N GLY A 171 -7.92 2.43 -0.59
CA GLY A 171 -7.88 3.78 -1.13
C GLY A 171 -8.72 3.92 -2.41
N HIS A 172 -8.24 4.72 -3.35
CA HIS A 172 -8.89 4.95 -4.64
C HIS A 172 -7.97 4.79 -5.84
N GLN A 173 -6.79 4.20 -5.66
CA GLN A 173 -5.79 4.12 -6.73
C GLN A 173 -6.18 3.27 -7.94
N ALA A 174 -7.31 2.56 -7.92
CA ALA A 174 -7.82 1.86 -9.10
C ALA A 174 -8.85 2.67 -9.92
N ASP A 175 -9.32 3.81 -9.41
CA ASP A 175 -10.22 4.70 -10.13
C ASP A 175 -9.41 5.71 -10.95
N LEU A 176 -9.22 5.40 -12.24
CA LEU A 176 -8.34 6.19 -13.12
C LEU A 176 -8.84 7.61 -13.33
N ASP A 177 -10.16 7.84 -13.38
CA ASP A 177 -10.74 9.17 -13.53
C ASP A 177 -10.47 10.02 -12.29
N TRP A 178 -10.60 9.43 -11.10
CA TRP A 178 -10.23 10.10 -9.86
C TRP A 178 -8.73 10.41 -9.84
N LEU A 179 -7.87 9.47 -10.23
CA LEU A 179 -6.44 9.73 -10.30
C LEU A 179 -6.09 10.86 -11.27
N THR A 180 -6.69 10.89 -12.45
CA THR A 180 -6.49 11.98 -13.42
C THR A 180 -6.95 13.33 -12.87
N ARG A 181 -8.05 13.36 -12.11
CA ARG A 181 -8.46 14.59 -11.42
C ARG A 181 -7.45 15.05 -10.37
N ASP A 182 -6.92 14.12 -9.59
CA ASP A 182 -6.09 14.42 -8.41
C ASP A 182 -4.61 14.68 -8.78
N PHE A 183 -4.06 13.94 -9.74
CA PHE A 183 -2.65 13.99 -10.17
C PHE A 183 -2.46 14.64 -11.55
N GLY A 184 -3.55 15.04 -12.22
CA GLY A 184 -3.53 15.59 -13.57
C GLY A 184 -3.31 14.53 -14.67
N PRO A 185 -3.11 14.96 -15.93
CA PRO A 185 -2.96 14.06 -17.08
C PRO A 185 -1.82 13.04 -16.96
N ALA A 186 -0.82 13.30 -16.11
CA ALA A 186 0.27 12.37 -15.86
C ALA A 186 -0.19 11.01 -15.28
N ALA A 187 -1.33 10.99 -14.58
CA ALA A 187 -1.89 9.76 -13.98
C ALA A 187 -2.25 8.68 -15.00
N GLU A 188 -2.54 9.04 -16.25
CA GLU A 188 -2.87 8.08 -17.31
C GLU A 188 -1.73 7.07 -17.53
N ARG A 189 -0.48 7.52 -17.34
CA ARG A 189 0.73 6.69 -17.46
C ARG A 189 1.00 5.82 -16.24
N PHE A 190 0.34 6.06 -15.10
CA PHE A 190 0.65 5.35 -13.87
C PHE A 190 0.26 3.88 -13.98
N ALA A 191 1.20 2.97 -13.73
CA ALA A 191 0.85 1.60 -13.42
C ALA A 191 0.28 1.53 -12.00
N ILE A 192 -0.80 0.78 -11.81
CA ILE A 192 -1.40 0.55 -10.50
C ILE A 192 -0.83 -0.75 -9.95
N ARG A 193 0.02 -0.65 -8.93
CA ARG A 193 0.70 -1.83 -8.37
C ARG A 193 -0.27 -2.74 -7.62
N GLY A 194 -1.37 -2.16 -7.16
CA GLY A 194 -2.43 -2.82 -6.42
C GLY A 194 -3.54 -3.42 -7.29
N THR A 195 -4.60 -3.83 -6.60
CA THR A 195 -5.77 -4.49 -7.18
C THR A 195 -6.65 -3.53 -7.99
N PRO A 196 -7.33 -4.00 -9.05
CA PRO A 196 -8.27 -3.17 -9.81
C PRO A 196 -9.57 -2.85 -9.05
N PHE A 197 -9.81 -3.47 -7.89
CA PHE A 197 -11.03 -3.29 -7.10
C PHE A 197 -10.95 -2.16 -6.07
N ASP A 198 -9.80 -1.48 -5.93
CA ASP A 198 -9.61 -0.41 -4.95
C ASP A 198 -10.01 0.95 -5.53
N THR A 199 -11.30 1.07 -5.87
CA THR A 199 -11.89 2.17 -6.64
C THR A 199 -12.32 3.36 -5.77
N GLY A 200 -12.11 3.29 -4.45
CA GLY A 200 -12.55 4.33 -3.53
C GLY A 200 -14.07 4.44 -3.39
N ARG A 201 -14.86 3.45 -3.83
CA ARG A 201 -16.33 3.51 -3.73
C ARG A 201 -16.81 3.79 -2.29
N VAL A 202 -16.31 3.02 -1.32
CA VAL A 202 -16.65 3.22 0.10
C VAL A 202 -16.11 4.56 0.61
N LEU A 203 -14.91 4.95 0.19
CA LEU A 203 -14.34 6.26 0.53
C LEU A 203 -15.27 7.40 0.07
N ARG A 204 -15.77 7.37 -1.17
CA ARG A 204 -16.77 8.34 -1.66
C ARG A 204 -18.02 8.36 -0.82
N LEU A 205 -18.54 7.18 -0.45
CA LEU A 205 -19.75 7.09 0.36
C LEU A 205 -19.55 7.69 1.76
N LEU A 206 -18.39 7.48 2.38
CA LEU A 206 -18.05 8.07 3.67
C LEU A 206 -17.94 9.60 3.57
N LEU A 207 -17.20 10.11 2.58
CA LEU A 207 -17.05 11.54 2.36
C LEU A 207 -18.39 12.22 2.05
N ALA A 208 -19.22 11.61 1.20
CA ALA A 208 -20.57 12.10 0.90
C ALA A 208 -21.51 12.07 2.12
N ALA A 209 -21.26 11.17 3.07
CA ALA A 209 -21.96 11.11 4.35
C ALA A 209 -21.42 12.09 5.41
N GLY A 210 -20.48 12.97 5.04
CA GLY A 210 -19.92 13.99 5.91
C GLY A 210 -18.76 13.53 6.79
N ALA A 211 -18.11 12.40 6.45
CA ALA A 211 -16.84 12.05 7.07
C ALA A 211 -15.77 13.11 6.77
N GLU A 212 -14.98 13.47 7.77
CA GLU A 212 -13.87 14.40 7.62
C GLU A 212 -12.77 13.75 6.74
N PRO A 213 -12.28 14.42 5.69
CA PRO A 213 -11.18 13.91 4.87
C PRO A 213 -9.85 13.96 5.64
N ALA A 214 -8.96 13.02 5.35
CA ALA A 214 -7.59 13.00 5.85
C ALA A 214 -6.58 12.95 4.70
N GLY A 215 -5.44 13.63 4.86
CA GLY A 215 -4.41 13.77 3.83
C GLY A 215 -4.76 14.76 2.72
N ALA A 216 -4.16 14.61 1.55
CA ALA A 216 -4.33 15.54 0.45
C ALA A 216 -4.44 14.83 -0.92
N ALA A 217 -5.24 15.42 -1.81
CA ALA A 217 -5.34 14.99 -3.20
C ALA A 217 -3.99 15.10 -3.92
N GLY A 218 -3.78 14.27 -4.94
CA GLY A 218 -2.55 14.27 -5.76
C GLY A 218 -1.31 13.75 -5.03
N ARG A 219 -1.48 13.13 -3.86
CA ARG A 219 -0.39 12.53 -3.09
C ARG A 219 -0.53 11.02 -2.98
N GLY A 220 0.60 10.32 -2.99
CA GLY A 220 0.62 8.86 -2.85
C GLY A 220 2.02 8.29 -2.88
N HIS A 221 2.11 6.98 -2.62
CA HIS A 221 3.38 6.25 -2.70
C HIS A 221 3.64 5.76 -4.13
N LEU A 222 4.40 6.56 -4.88
CA LEU A 222 4.90 6.25 -6.22
C LEU A 222 6.27 5.56 -6.14
N VAL A 223 6.48 4.58 -7.00
CA VAL A 223 7.78 3.96 -7.23
C VAL A 223 8.01 3.74 -8.73
N ALA A 224 9.26 3.69 -9.19
CA ALA A 224 9.55 3.31 -10.56
C ALA A 224 9.27 1.81 -10.78
N VAL A 225 8.52 1.49 -11.84
CA VAL A 225 8.21 0.12 -12.24
C VAL A 225 8.48 -0.10 -13.72
N ASP A 226 8.66 -1.35 -14.12
CA ASP A 226 8.77 -1.74 -15.52
C ASP A 226 7.46 -1.43 -16.24
N ALA A 227 7.53 -0.54 -17.24
CA ALA A 227 6.37 -0.05 -17.98
C ALA A 227 5.70 -1.13 -18.85
N ARG A 228 6.38 -2.26 -19.06
CA ARG A 228 5.84 -3.44 -19.79
C ARG A 228 5.00 -4.34 -18.88
N GLY A 229 5.00 -4.08 -17.57
CA GLY A 229 4.16 -4.78 -16.60
C GLY A 229 2.66 -4.50 -16.81
N PRO A 230 1.79 -5.27 -16.14
CA PRO A 230 0.35 -5.07 -16.26
C PRO A 230 -0.08 -3.72 -15.63
N LYS A 231 -1.16 -3.14 -16.17
CA LYS A 231 -1.74 -1.87 -15.66
C LYS A 231 -2.19 -1.98 -14.21
N PHE A 232 -2.70 -3.14 -13.79
CA PHE A 232 -3.10 -3.45 -12.42
C PHE A 232 -2.36 -4.69 -11.93
N ASP A 233 -2.22 -4.86 -10.62
CA ASP A 233 -1.66 -6.06 -9.97
C ASP A 233 -0.19 -6.37 -10.30
N GLY A 234 0.60 -5.39 -10.75
CA GLY A 234 2.05 -5.55 -10.93
C GLY A 234 2.83 -5.78 -9.62
N GLY A 235 2.27 -5.37 -8.48
CA GLY A 235 2.80 -5.67 -7.15
C GLY A 235 4.24 -5.19 -6.93
N ILE A 236 5.00 -5.98 -6.18
CA ILE A 236 6.42 -5.71 -5.91
C ILE A 236 7.34 -6.16 -7.05
N VAL A 237 6.89 -7.10 -7.88
CA VAL A 237 7.73 -7.76 -8.89
C VAL A 237 8.05 -6.87 -10.09
N THR A 238 7.21 -5.87 -10.38
CA THR A 238 7.48 -4.89 -11.43
C THR A 238 8.40 -3.74 -11.00
N ARG A 239 8.75 -3.63 -9.70
CA ARG A 239 9.61 -2.54 -9.21
C ARG A 239 11.01 -2.66 -9.81
N VAL A 240 11.52 -1.56 -10.37
CA VAL A 240 12.87 -1.52 -10.93
C VAL A 240 13.88 -1.19 -9.83
N GLU A 241 14.63 -2.19 -9.39
CA GLU A 241 15.68 -2.05 -8.36
C GLU A 241 17.08 -1.87 -8.96
N ALA A 242 17.21 -2.00 -10.28
CA ALA A 242 18.48 -1.98 -11.00
C ALA A 242 19.02 -0.56 -11.27
N ILE A 243 18.29 0.48 -10.88
CA ILE A 243 18.59 1.88 -11.24
C ILE A 243 20.02 2.31 -10.83
N PRO A 244 20.53 1.98 -9.63
CA PRO A 244 21.89 2.36 -9.24
C PRO A 244 23.02 1.71 -10.07
N PHE A 245 22.70 0.79 -10.97
CA PHE A 245 23.67 0.07 -11.81
C PHE A 245 23.72 0.58 -13.26
N GLY A 246 22.98 1.64 -13.59
CA GLY A 246 22.86 2.10 -14.97
C GLY A 246 22.57 3.58 -15.13
N LEU A 247 22.21 3.93 -16.36
CA LEU A 247 21.85 5.27 -16.83
C LEU A 247 20.34 5.31 -17.11
N VAL A 248 19.61 6.28 -16.56
CA VAL A 248 18.20 6.49 -16.89
C VAL A 248 18.09 7.60 -17.94
N ALA A 249 17.67 7.21 -19.14
CA ALA A 249 17.45 8.11 -20.26
C ALA A 249 15.95 8.45 -20.41
N GLY A 250 15.62 9.73 -20.54
CA GLY A 250 14.29 10.19 -20.92
C GLY A 250 13.96 9.84 -22.37
N ARG A 251 12.72 10.14 -22.81
CA ARG A 251 12.27 9.89 -24.20
C ARG A 251 13.07 10.63 -25.26
N ASP A 252 13.72 11.73 -24.92
CA ASP A 252 14.61 12.48 -25.80
C ASP A 252 16.02 11.87 -25.90
N GLY A 253 16.27 10.75 -25.20
CA GLY A 253 17.56 10.05 -25.16
C GLY A 253 18.57 10.69 -24.22
N ARG A 254 18.22 11.76 -23.48
CA ARG A 254 19.12 12.43 -22.53
C ARG A 254 18.98 11.84 -21.14
N ARG A 255 20.04 11.95 -20.33
CA ARG A 255 20.01 11.56 -18.91
C ARG A 255 18.97 12.37 -18.15
N LEU A 256 18.15 11.69 -17.35
CA LEU A 256 17.00 12.31 -16.69
C LEU A 256 17.31 12.92 -15.32
N ASP A 257 18.15 12.26 -14.51
CA ASP A 257 18.54 12.68 -13.16
C ASP A 257 19.80 11.89 -12.69
N ASP A 258 20.26 12.11 -11.46
CA ASP A 258 21.35 11.34 -10.85
C ASP A 258 20.82 10.04 -10.20
N GLU A 259 21.26 8.90 -10.75
CA GLU A 259 20.93 7.53 -10.31
C GLU A 259 21.56 7.14 -8.98
N THR A 260 22.60 7.88 -8.55
CA THR A 260 23.40 7.60 -7.34
C THR A 260 23.04 8.48 -6.15
N ALA A 261 22.37 9.62 -6.38
CA ALA A 261 21.97 10.59 -5.35
C ALA A 261 21.12 9.99 -4.21
N ASP A 262 20.46 8.86 -4.44
CA ASP A 262 19.93 8.01 -3.36
C ASP A 262 20.36 6.57 -3.65
N SER A 263 21.45 6.12 -3.04
CA SER A 263 21.90 4.73 -3.15
C SER A 263 21.23 3.82 -2.11
N ASN A 264 20.40 4.37 -1.22
CA ASN A 264 19.65 3.56 -0.26
C ASN A 264 18.51 2.80 -0.96
N ARG A 265 17.90 1.87 -0.22
CA ARG A 265 16.72 1.11 -0.68
C ARG A 265 15.44 1.96 -0.78
N THR A 266 15.55 3.27 -0.95
CA THR A 266 14.45 4.23 -1.16
C THR A 266 14.47 4.86 -2.55
N HIS A 267 15.52 4.64 -3.33
CA HIS A 267 15.74 5.24 -4.65
C HIS A 267 14.56 5.07 -5.61
N PHE A 268 13.92 3.89 -5.63
CA PHE A 268 12.77 3.64 -6.50
C PHE A 268 11.60 4.58 -6.21
N ALA A 269 11.45 5.07 -4.98
CA ALA A 269 10.40 6.03 -4.63
C ALA A 269 10.76 7.45 -5.08
N LYS A 270 12.05 7.82 -5.06
CA LYS A 270 12.56 9.05 -5.70
C LYS A 270 12.24 8.99 -7.20
N TRP A 271 12.64 7.91 -7.87
CA TRP A 271 12.44 7.74 -9.30
C TRP A 271 10.97 7.68 -9.70
N GLY A 272 10.10 7.06 -8.90
CA GLY A 272 8.65 7.09 -9.14
C GLY A 272 8.07 8.50 -9.20
N ARG A 273 8.57 9.44 -8.38
CA ARG A 273 8.17 10.86 -8.42
C ARG A 273 8.75 11.58 -9.64
N ILE A 274 10.04 11.38 -9.92
CA ILE A 274 10.70 11.96 -11.09
C ILE A 274 9.96 11.57 -12.38
N LEU A 275 9.59 10.29 -12.54
CA LEU A 275 8.87 9.82 -13.72
C LEU A 275 7.44 10.40 -13.81
N ALA A 276 6.80 10.62 -12.66
CA ALA A 276 5.47 11.23 -12.64
C ALA A 276 5.52 12.69 -13.12
N GLU A 277 6.55 13.43 -12.70
CA GLU A 277 6.76 14.84 -13.04
C GLU A 277 7.33 15.04 -14.45
N ARG A 278 8.35 14.26 -14.83
CA ARG A 278 9.15 14.47 -16.05
C ARG A 278 8.80 13.52 -17.20
N GLY A 279 8.01 12.49 -16.95
CA GLY A 279 7.61 11.50 -17.94
C GLY A 279 8.36 10.17 -17.83
N ASP A 280 7.91 9.21 -18.64
CA ASP A 280 8.48 7.87 -18.69
C ASP A 280 9.93 7.89 -19.19
N ALA A 281 10.70 6.89 -18.79
CA ALA A 281 12.12 6.79 -19.10
C ALA A 281 12.52 5.35 -19.42
N VAL A 282 13.80 5.15 -19.75
CA VAL A 282 14.38 3.82 -19.96
C VAL A 282 15.65 3.73 -19.13
N LEU A 283 15.74 2.73 -18.26
CA LEU A 283 17.00 2.36 -17.62
C LEU A 283 17.85 1.57 -18.60
N ILE A 284 19.08 2.01 -18.81
CA ILE A 284 20.09 1.42 -19.66
C ILE A 284 21.19 0.82 -18.77
N LEU A 285 21.52 -0.43 -19.01
CA LEU A 285 22.57 -1.18 -18.32
C LEU A 285 23.58 -1.67 -19.36
N ASP A 286 24.85 -1.74 -18.98
CA ASP A 286 25.82 -2.54 -19.69
C ASP A 286 25.87 -3.96 -19.12
N ALA A 287 26.70 -4.82 -19.70
CA ALA A 287 26.76 -6.23 -19.30
C ALA A 287 27.18 -6.42 -17.83
N GLU A 288 28.02 -5.54 -17.25
CA GLU A 288 28.41 -5.63 -15.84
C GLU A 288 27.34 -5.07 -14.91
N GLY A 289 26.72 -3.95 -15.29
CA GLY A 289 25.57 -3.39 -14.57
C GLY A 289 24.42 -4.38 -14.49
N GLU A 290 24.11 -5.07 -15.59
CA GLU A 290 23.07 -6.12 -15.62
C GLU A 290 23.46 -7.33 -14.76
N ARG A 291 24.71 -7.79 -14.79
CA ARG A 291 25.18 -8.90 -13.94
C ARG A 291 25.04 -8.62 -12.44
N ARG A 292 25.24 -7.37 -12.03
CA ARG A 292 25.16 -6.94 -10.63
C ARG A 292 23.73 -6.63 -10.18
N ALA A 293 22.84 -6.35 -11.13
CA ALA A 293 21.45 -6.01 -10.83
C ALA A 293 20.66 -7.22 -10.29
N PRO A 294 19.67 -7.00 -9.42
CA PRO A 294 18.70 -8.03 -9.09
C PRO A 294 17.96 -8.52 -10.33
N VAL A 295 17.69 -9.83 -10.41
CA VAL A 295 16.97 -10.43 -11.53
C VAL A 295 15.56 -9.82 -11.63
N PRO A 296 15.22 -9.15 -12.76
CA PRO A 296 13.91 -8.56 -12.94
C PRO A 296 12.86 -9.64 -13.25
N ALA A 297 11.59 -9.32 -13.00
CA ALA A 297 10.49 -10.22 -13.33
C ALA A 297 10.20 -10.32 -14.83
N ILE A 298 10.57 -9.30 -15.60
CA ILE A 298 10.43 -9.23 -17.06
C ILE A 298 11.83 -9.14 -17.64
N GLU A 299 12.13 -9.99 -18.62
CA GLU A 299 13.44 -10.02 -19.25
C GLU A 299 13.79 -8.65 -19.87
N PRO A 300 15.01 -8.10 -19.62
CA PRO A 300 15.44 -6.85 -20.23
C PRO A 300 15.54 -6.94 -21.76
N ILE A 301 15.31 -5.82 -22.44
CA ILE A 301 15.49 -5.73 -23.89
C ILE A 301 16.99 -5.60 -24.15
N ARG A 302 17.59 -6.54 -24.90
CA ARG A 302 19.05 -6.54 -25.13
C ARG A 302 19.45 -6.22 -26.57
N ALA A 303 20.63 -5.65 -26.74
CA ALA A 303 21.25 -5.43 -28.04
C ALA A 303 22.79 -5.43 -27.95
N ALA A 304 23.47 -5.64 -29.08
CA ALA A 304 24.94 -5.65 -29.13
C ALA A 304 25.52 -4.23 -29.14
N THR A 305 24.74 -3.25 -29.60
CA THR A 305 25.16 -1.84 -29.72
C THR A 305 24.11 -0.90 -29.11
N LEU A 306 24.53 0.32 -28.72
CA LEU A 306 23.61 1.35 -28.24
C LEU A 306 22.65 1.84 -29.35
N ASP A 307 23.08 1.81 -30.62
CA ASP A 307 22.22 2.19 -31.75
C ASP A 307 21.06 1.21 -31.91
N GLU A 308 21.36 -0.09 -31.88
CA GLU A 308 20.33 -1.15 -31.90
C GLU A 308 19.42 -1.08 -30.67
N LEU A 309 19.99 -0.82 -29.48
CA LEU A 309 19.21 -0.71 -28.26
C LEU A 309 18.25 0.48 -28.35
N ALA A 310 18.74 1.65 -28.75
CA ALA A 310 17.96 2.86 -28.92
C ALA A 310 16.79 2.65 -29.89
N ALA A 311 17.05 2.00 -31.03
CA ALA A 311 16.00 1.66 -31.99
C ALA A 311 14.92 0.75 -31.37
N LYS A 312 15.30 -0.26 -30.58
CA LYS A 312 14.35 -1.18 -29.92
C LYS A 312 13.47 -0.52 -28.87
N VAL A 313 13.97 0.52 -28.18
CA VAL A 313 13.21 1.22 -27.12
C VAL A 313 12.66 2.58 -27.54
N GLY A 314 12.84 2.96 -28.81
CA GLY A 314 12.33 4.22 -29.36
C GLY A 314 13.04 5.46 -28.81
N LEU A 315 14.36 5.39 -28.62
CA LEU A 315 15.21 6.52 -28.25
C LEU A 315 16.03 7.01 -29.46
N GLN A 316 16.47 8.27 -29.42
CA GLN A 316 17.39 8.82 -30.42
C GLN A 316 18.81 8.28 -30.18
N PRO A 317 19.42 7.55 -31.14
CA PRO A 317 20.71 6.88 -30.92
C PRO A 317 21.85 7.83 -30.54
N GLU A 318 21.98 8.97 -31.24
CA GLU A 318 23.05 9.94 -30.97
C GLU A 318 22.89 10.60 -29.59
N ALA A 319 21.66 10.90 -29.19
CA ALA A 319 21.39 11.47 -27.87
C ALA A 319 21.74 10.47 -26.75
N LEU A 320 21.37 9.20 -26.93
CA LEU A 320 21.70 8.15 -25.97
C LEU A 320 23.21 7.92 -25.85
N LYS A 321 23.93 7.87 -26.98
CA LYS A 321 25.39 7.74 -26.98
C LYS A 321 26.06 8.92 -26.28
N ALA A 322 25.62 10.15 -26.56
CA ALA A 322 26.13 11.33 -25.87
C ALA A 322 25.87 11.29 -24.36
N ALA A 323 24.68 10.86 -23.95
CA ALA A 323 24.34 10.67 -22.53
C ALA A 323 25.21 9.59 -21.86
N ALA A 324 25.45 8.47 -22.54
CA ALA A 324 26.34 7.41 -22.08
C ALA A 324 27.79 7.89 -21.94
N THR A 325 28.31 8.64 -22.90
CA THR A 325 29.65 9.24 -22.82
C THR A 325 29.77 10.19 -21.63
N ALA A 326 28.80 11.08 -21.43
CA ALA A 326 28.79 12.00 -20.29
C ALA A 326 28.71 11.26 -18.95
N PHE A 327 27.81 10.26 -18.85
CA PHE A 327 27.67 9.41 -17.67
C PHE A 327 28.96 8.67 -17.33
N ASN A 328 29.66 8.11 -18.33
CA ASN A 328 30.93 7.42 -18.11
C ASN A 328 32.05 8.37 -17.69
N ALA A 329 32.03 9.62 -18.17
CA ALA A 329 33.04 10.63 -17.85
C ALA A 329 32.96 11.14 -16.40
N GLU A 330 31.78 11.10 -15.77
CA GLU A 330 31.59 11.49 -14.37
C GLU A 330 32.32 10.56 -13.40
N GLY A 331 32.59 9.32 -13.80
CA GLY A 331 33.30 8.34 -12.98
C GLY A 331 32.44 7.80 -11.84
N GLY A 332 32.04 6.53 -11.94
CA GLY A 332 31.20 5.88 -10.95
C GLY A 332 31.30 4.36 -10.99
N ALA A 333 30.60 3.69 -10.07
CA ALA A 333 30.56 2.23 -10.03
C ALA A 333 29.73 1.62 -11.19
N ALA A 334 28.87 2.41 -11.83
CA ALA A 334 28.12 2.02 -13.02
C ALA A 334 28.75 2.67 -14.26
N CYS A 335 28.71 1.97 -15.40
CA CYS A 335 29.28 2.42 -16.67
C CYS A 335 28.44 1.86 -17.82
N ILE A 336 28.40 2.58 -18.93
CA ILE A 336 27.77 2.16 -20.18
C ILE A 336 28.87 1.94 -21.23
N ALA A 337 29.58 0.81 -21.14
CA ALA A 337 30.73 0.53 -22.01
C ALA A 337 30.74 -0.90 -22.57
N THR A 338 30.31 -1.90 -21.78
CA THR A 338 30.51 -3.30 -22.14
C THR A 338 29.23 -3.92 -22.72
N PRO A 339 29.22 -4.37 -23.99
CA PRO A 339 28.07 -5.09 -24.54
C PRO A 339 27.95 -6.53 -23.97
N PRO A 340 26.78 -7.18 -24.07
CA PRO A 340 25.53 -6.63 -24.58
C PRO A 340 24.96 -5.55 -23.64
N PHE A 341 24.24 -4.60 -24.22
CA PHE A 341 23.50 -3.59 -23.47
C PHE A 341 22.07 -4.05 -23.23
N ALA A 342 21.52 -3.67 -22.08
CA ALA A 342 20.16 -4.01 -21.67
C ALA A 342 19.34 -2.75 -21.38
N ALA A 343 18.04 -2.82 -21.65
CA ALA A 343 17.09 -1.75 -21.41
C ALA A 343 15.85 -2.22 -20.66
N ILE A 344 15.40 -1.41 -19.70
CA ILE A 344 14.17 -1.60 -18.94
C ILE A 344 13.34 -0.32 -19.06
N PRO A 345 12.25 -0.30 -19.84
CA PRO A 345 11.31 0.81 -19.88
C PRO A 345 10.67 1.04 -18.51
N MET A 346 10.56 2.29 -18.07
CA MET A 346 10.10 2.66 -16.73
C MET A 346 8.95 3.66 -16.78
N CYS A 347 7.94 3.42 -15.94
CA CYS A 347 6.86 4.37 -15.68
C CYS A 347 6.60 4.51 -14.17
N PRO A 348 5.80 5.51 -13.74
CA PRO A 348 5.40 5.63 -12.35
C PRO A 348 4.44 4.51 -11.94
N GLY A 349 4.71 3.87 -10.81
CA GLY A 349 3.88 2.84 -10.21
C GLY A 349 3.24 3.33 -8.91
N LEU A 350 1.92 3.51 -8.89
CA LEU A 350 1.17 3.94 -7.70
C LEU A 350 0.81 2.74 -6.82
N THR A 351 1.16 2.82 -5.53
CA THR A 351 0.92 1.75 -4.55
C THR A 351 -0.36 2.00 -3.75
N PHE A 352 -0.54 3.22 -3.25
CA PHE A 352 -1.72 3.71 -2.54
C PHE A 352 -1.69 5.25 -2.53
N THR A 353 -2.86 5.87 -2.33
CA THR A 353 -3.02 7.32 -2.21
C THR A 353 -2.87 7.77 -0.77
N HIS A 354 -2.38 8.98 -0.53
CA HIS A 354 -2.34 9.61 0.80
C HIS A 354 -3.60 10.43 1.02
N PHE A 355 -4.75 9.80 0.81
CA PHE A 355 -6.05 10.42 0.96
C PHE A 355 -7.04 9.40 1.53
N GLY A 356 -7.85 9.83 2.49
CA GLY A 356 -8.72 8.94 3.24
C GLY A 356 -9.72 9.70 4.09
N VAL A 357 -10.21 9.04 5.15
CA VAL A 357 -11.07 9.64 6.17
C VAL A 357 -10.35 9.73 7.51
N ALA A 358 -10.64 10.78 8.26
CA ALA A 358 -10.13 10.97 9.62
C ALA A 358 -10.81 10.00 10.59
N VAL A 359 -10.03 9.52 11.57
CA VAL A 359 -10.51 8.64 12.63
C VAL A 359 -10.01 9.08 14.00
N ASP A 360 -10.73 8.71 15.07
CA ASP A 360 -10.22 8.80 16.44
C ASP A 360 -9.30 7.60 16.80
N GLU A 361 -8.76 7.61 18.02
CA GLU A 361 -7.89 6.55 18.56
C GLU A 361 -8.58 5.19 18.69
N ALA A 362 -9.93 5.15 18.67
CA ALA A 362 -10.72 3.93 18.63
C ALA A 362 -11.09 3.51 17.19
N MET A 363 -10.52 4.18 16.17
CA MET A 363 -10.79 4.00 14.75
C MET A 363 -12.19 4.42 14.30
N ARG A 364 -12.93 5.21 15.09
CA ARG A 364 -14.24 5.73 14.71
C ARG A 364 -14.07 6.83 13.68
N VAL A 365 -14.91 6.84 12.65
CA VAL A 365 -14.90 7.88 11.62
C VAL A 365 -15.29 9.22 12.25
N ARG A 366 -14.44 10.23 12.05
CA ARG A 366 -14.73 11.62 12.43
C ARG A 366 -15.55 12.30 11.34
N ARG A 367 -16.37 13.27 11.75
CA ARG A 367 -17.12 14.16 10.85
C ARG A 367 -16.55 15.56 10.93
N SER A 368 -16.80 16.35 9.88
CA SER A 368 -16.34 17.74 9.80
C SER A 368 -16.93 18.67 10.88
N ASP A 369 -18.00 18.24 11.57
CA ASP A 369 -18.59 18.95 12.72
C ASP A 369 -17.86 18.65 14.05
N GLY A 370 -16.76 17.90 14.00
CA GLY A 370 -15.94 17.52 15.15
C GLY A 370 -16.47 16.33 15.95
N GLN A 371 -17.63 15.75 15.57
CA GLN A 371 -18.20 14.57 16.23
C GLN A 371 -17.84 13.28 15.50
N GLY A 372 -17.66 12.19 16.25
CA GLY A 372 -17.49 10.85 15.68
C GLY A 372 -18.83 10.21 15.31
N VAL A 373 -18.85 9.35 14.29
CA VAL A 373 -20.00 8.47 14.03
C VAL A 373 -19.90 7.25 14.95
N ALA A 374 -20.74 7.20 15.98
CA ALA A 374 -20.56 6.29 17.12
C ALA A 374 -20.39 4.81 16.74
N ASN A 375 -21.05 4.36 15.67
CA ASN A 375 -21.08 2.96 15.22
C ASN A 375 -20.42 2.72 13.85
N LEU A 376 -19.60 3.65 13.37
CA LEU A 376 -18.91 3.55 12.09
C LEU A 376 -17.41 3.75 12.28
N PHE A 377 -16.64 2.78 11.83
CA PHE A 377 -15.20 2.71 11.98
C PHE A 377 -14.52 2.63 10.62
N ALA A 378 -13.25 3.01 10.55
CA ALA A 378 -12.43 2.87 9.35
C ALA A 378 -11.05 2.32 9.70
N ALA A 379 -10.55 1.39 8.88
CA ALA A 379 -9.29 0.69 9.15
C ALA A 379 -8.49 0.41 7.88
N GLY A 380 -7.16 0.41 8.01
CA GLY A 380 -6.23 0.22 6.90
C GLY A 380 -6.06 1.45 6.02
N ALA A 381 -5.80 1.23 4.73
CA ALA A 381 -5.38 2.30 3.82
C ALA A 381 -6.40 3.45 3.70
N ILE A 382 -7.70 3.17 3.93
CA ILE A 382 -8.77 4.19 3.87
C ILE A 382 -8.62 5.30 4.92
N MET A 383 -7.89 5.05 6.02
CA MET A 383 -7.60 6.06 7.05
C MET A 383 -6.10 6.32 7.22
N ALA A 384 -5.24 5.58 6.51
CA ALA A 384 -3.79 5.65 6.70
C ALA A 384 -3.23 7.05 6.50
N ALA A 385 -3.89 7.91 5.71
CA ALA A 385 -3.54 9.31 5.53
C ALA A 385 -3.51 10.13 6.83
N CYS A 386 -4.16 9.68 7.91
CA CYS A 386 -4.05 10.30 9.23
C CYS A 386 -2.64 10.21 9.82
N VAL A 387 -1.88 9.16 9.49
CA VAL A 387 -0.51 8.91 10.00
C VAL A 387 0.54 8.82 8.89
N LEU A 388 0.11 8.86 7.63
CA LEU A 388 0.92 8.85 6.42
C LEU A 388 0.43 9.95 5.47
N GLY A 389 0.35 11.20 5.97
CA GLY A 389 -0.08 12.34 5.15
C GLY A 389 0.90 12.67 4.02
N ARG A 390 2.18 12.36 4.23
CA ARG A 390 3.27 12.51 3.26
C ARG A 390 4.31 11.41 3.42
N GLY A 391 5.06 11.14 2.36
CA GLY A 391 6.12 10.12 2.37
C GLY A 391 5.59 8.70 2.67
N TYR A 392 6.50 7.72 2.67
CA TYR A 392 6.13 6.36 3.06
C TYR A 392 7.25 5.69 3.83
N LEU A 393 6.96 5.34 5.08
CA LEU A 393 7.87 4.53 5.88
C LEU A 393 7.72 3.06 5.48
N ALA A 394 8.74 2.52 4.83
CA ALA A 394 8.70 1.17 4.27
C ALA A 394 8.31 0.11 5.32
N GLY A 395 7.35 -0.75 4.94
CA GLY A 395 6.80 -1.81 5.79
C GLY A 395 5.60 -1.38 6.66
N LEU A 396 5.25 -0.09 6.70
CA LEU A 396 4.21 0.41 7.60
C LEU A 396 2.78 0.14 7.12
N GLY A 397 2.54 0.01 5.81
CA GLY A 397 1.18 -0.08 5.26
C GLY A 397 0.36 -1.27 5.82
N LEU A 398 0.96 -2.46 5.90
CA LEU A 398 0.29 -3.63 6.46
C LEU A 398 0.25 -3.60 8.00
N THR A 399 1.23 -2.95 8.65
CA THR A 399 1.21 -2.72 10.10
C THR A 399 0.00 -1.88 10.49
N ILE A 400 -0.24 -0.77 9.78
CA ILE A 400 -1.44 0.06 9.96
C ILE A 400 -2.70 -0.77 9.75
N ALA A 401 -2.77 -1.54 8.65
CA ALA A 401 -3.95 -2.33 8.33
C ALA A 401 -4.31 -3.36 9.42
N ILE A 402 -3.32 -4.07 9.96
CA ILE A 402 -3.55 -5.07 11.01
C ILE A 402 -3.86 -4.39 12.36
N ALA A 403 -3.07 -3.40 12.77
CA ALA A 403 -3.26 -2.70 14.04
C ALA A 403 -4.65 -2.05 14.10
N SER A 404 -4.96 -1.21 13.10
CA SER A 404 -6.26 -0.52 13.04
C SER A 404 -7.44 -1.48 12.85
N GLY A 405 -7.28 -2.53 12.03
CA GLY A 405 -8.33 -3.53 11.86
C GLY A 405 -8.69 -4.24 13.15
N ARG A 406 -7.69 -4.57 13.98
CA ARG A 406 -7.89 -5.17 15.30
C ARG A 406 -8.56 -4.19 16.26
N ILE A 407 -8.06 -2.95 16.36
CA ILE A 407 -8.64 -1.92 17.24
C ILE A 407 -10.10 -1.64 16.85
N ALA A 408 -10.37 -1.43 15.56
CA ALA A 408 -11.72 -1.17 15.04
C ALA A 408 -12.66 -2.35 15.31
N GLY A 409 -12.20 -3.59 15.07
CA GLY A 409 -13.00 -4.79 15.32
C GLY A 409 -13.36 -4.97 16.79
N GLU A 410 -12.39 -4.76 17.69
CA GLU A 410 -12.64 -4.81 19.15
C GLU A 410 -13.58 -3.69 19.62
N ALA A 411 -13.41 -2.47 19.09
CA ALA A 411 -14.29 -1.34 19.41
C ALA A 411 -15.72 -1.56 18.90
N ALA A 412 -15.88 -2.08 17.68
CA ALA A 412 -17.16 -2.43 17.10
C ALA A 412 -17.90 -3.51 17.92
N ALA A 413 -17.20 -4.55 18.38
CA ALA A 413 -17.84 -5.57 19.20
C ALA A 413 -18.16 -5.11 20.62
N ARG A 414 -17.37 -4.21 21.22
CA ARG A 414 -17.73 -3.62 22.53
C ARG A 414 -19.07 -2.90 22.46
N LEU A 415 -19.35 -2.20 21.35
CA LEU A 415 -20.65 -1.55 21.14
C LEU A 415 -21.79 -2.55 20.95
N GLU A 416 -21.56 -3.71 20.33
CA GLU A 416 -22.60 -4.75 20.21
C GLU A 416 -23.06 -5.30 21.57
N HIS A 417 -22.16 -5.34 22.55
CA HIS A 417 -22.45 -5.88 23.89
C HIS A 417 -22.87 -4.81 24.90
N SER A 418 -22.97 -3.53 24.50
CA SER A 418 -23.44 -2.47 25.38
C SER A 418 -24.97 -2.59 25.59
N PRO A 419 -25.48 -2.56 26.83
CA PRO A 419 -26.91 -2.58 27.13
C PRO A 419 -27.63 -1.28 26.71
N GLN A 420 -26.90 -0.23 26.36
CA GLN A 420 -27.45 0.99 25.79
C GLN A 420 -27.97 0.71 24.38
N LYS A 421 -29.29 0.53 24.25
CA LYS A 421 -29.96 0.50 22.95
C LYS A 421 -29.72 1.85 22.26
N TRP A 422 -28.93 1.85 21.19
CA TRP A 422 -29.04 2.91 20.20
C TRP A 422 -30.35 2.67 19.44
N GLU A 423 -31.40 3.38 19.83
CA GLU A 423 -32.64 3.47 19.07
C GLU A 423 -32.52 4.70 18.16
N PRO A 424 -32.44 4.53 16.82
CA PRO A 424 -32.54 5.66 15.92
C PRO A 424 -33.93 6.27 16.12
N VAL A 425 -33.99 7.54 16.53
CA VAL A 425 -35.26 8.28 16.58
C VAL A 425 -35.65 8.56 15.14
N LEU A 426 -36.41 7.66 14.53
CA LEU A 426 -37.04 7.91 13.25
C LEU A 426 -38.03 9.08 13.44
N ARG A 427 -37.72 10.26 12.92
CA ARG A 427 -38.69 11.34 12.71
C ARG A 427 -39.04 11.47 11.24
#